data_AF-A0AAV2G062-F1
#
_entry.id   AF-A0AAV2G062-F1
#
_cell.length_a   1.000
_cell.length_b   1.000
_cell.length_c   1.000
_cell.angle_alpha   90.00
_cell.angle_beta   90.00
_cell.angle_gamma   90.00
#
_symmetry.space_group_name_H-M   'P 1'
#
loop_
_entity.id
_entity.type
_entity.pdbx_description
1 polymer ?
#
loop_
_entity_poly.entity_id
_entity_poly.type
_entity_poly.pdbx_seq_one_letter_code
_entity_poly.pdbx_strand_id
1 'polypeptide(L)'
;MITRELALESLFPVKDEGHAISQDLEIKYPRVEGMLDYICKQQPKLLDSSDMGHNLLFPSGTFVAMIKFLLKCFESELKLDSSLGRSSEFLSSVEKLCTLLEHGMAYEGSVELHATASKTIVTVSSFLPQMMALRYAHRISWLRQFLSHIDLDTRESVARLLGIASSALPIGTSSDLIQELLSSISKSNNMRFEVQHGTLSALGYVTADCASRIPTIEESRLQDVLRYLTSVANSESPVLASIAVQALGHIGLRIPLPPIPDNNRSAHVLELLHEKLSKLLSGDDTKAIQKVVISLGHMCMKETSPPTLNLALELMFKLCRCKVCRNIPLYIQLHDNIWGISF
;
A
#
# COMPACT_ATOMS: atom_id res chain seq x y z
N MET A 1 18.14 1.87 -4.67
CA MET A 1 16.82 1.95 -4.02
C MET A 1 15.79 1.41 -5.00
N ILE A 2 15.61 0.10 -5.06
CA ILE A 2 14.64 -0.55 -5.94
C ILE A 2 13.36 -0.67 -5.12
N THR A 3 12.35 0.12 -5.46
CA THR A 3 11.03 0.02 -4.87
C THR A 3 10.38 -1.32 -5.28
N ARG A 4 9.57 -1.89 -4.38
CA ARG A 4 8.85 -3.17 -4.55
C ARG A 4 8.19 -3.38 -5.92
N GLU A 5 7.81 -2.30 -6.62
CA GLU A 5 7.22 -2.34 -7.98
C GLU A 5 8.24 -2.66 -9.09
N LEU A 6 9.47 -2.16 -9.00
CA LEU A 6 10.54 -2.47 -9.95
C LEU A 6 11.00 -3.93 -9.86
N ALA A 7 10.90 -4.53 -8.68
CA ALA A 7 11.12 -5.96 -8.48
C ALA A 7 10.00 -6.82 -9.11
N LEU A 8 8.74 -6.33 -9.10
CA LEU A 8 7.59 -7.07 -9.64
C LEU A 8 7.50 -7.03 -11.17
N GLU A 9 7.89 -5.94 -11.84
CA GLU A 9 7.90 -5.88 -13.32
C GLU A 9 8.97 -6.80 -13.94
N SER A 10 10.07 -7.06 -13.23
CA SER A 10 11.17 -7.93 -13.71
C SER A 10 10.87 -9.44 -13.62
N LEU A 11 9.72 -9.82 -13.04
CA LEU A 11 9.39 -11.22 -12.67
C LEU A 11 8.38 -11.92 -13.58
N PHE A 12 7.93 -11.27 -14.65
CA PHE A 12 7.16 -11.95 -15.70
C PHE A 12 8.13 -12.49 -16.76
N PRO A 13 8.23 -13.81 -16.98
CA PRO A 13 8.91 -14.31 -18.16
C PRO A 13 8.16 -13.77 -19.37
N VAL A 14 8.85 -12.96 -20.18
CA VAL A 14 8.44 -12.62 -21.53
C VAL A 14 8.02 -13.92 -22.20
N LYS A 15 6.76 -14.00 -22.63
CA LYS A 15 6.31 -15.13 -23.45
C LYS A 15 7.16 -15.11 -24.71
N ASP A 16 8.08 -16.07 -24.78
CA ASP A 16 8.98 -16.27 -25.89
C ASP A 16 8.22 -16.94 -27.04
N GLU A 17 7.94 -16.20 -28.10
CA GLU A 17 7.75 -16.78 -29.44
C GLU A 17 8.35 -15.83 -30.49
N GLY A 18 9.48 -16.26 -31.06
CA GLY A 18 9.88 -15.92 -32.42
C GLY A 18 11.00 -14.90 -32.54
N HIS A 19 12.16 -15.38 -32.99
CA HIS A 19 13.32 -14.60 -33.42
C HIS A 19 12.95 -13.31 -34.18
N ALA A 20 13.15 -12.17 -33.54
CA ALA A 20 13.48 -10.92 -34.21
C ALA A 20 14.58 -10.23 -33.42
N ILE A 21 15.68 -9.98 -34.11
CA ILE A 21 16.78 -9.13 -33.69
C ILE A 21 16.19 -7.76 -33.34
N SER A 22 16.01 -7.45 -32.06
CA SER A 22 15.74 -6.08 -31.63
C SER A 22 16.99 -5.52 -30.98
N GLN A 23 17.71 -4.70 -31.73
CA GLN A 23 18.51 -3.64 -31.14
C GLN A 23 17.62 -2.96 -30.07
N ASP A 24 18.03 -3.02 -28.80
CA ASP A 24 17.46 -2.20 -27.74
C ASP A 24 17.72 -0.74 -28.13
N LEU A 25 16.79 -0.17 -28.90
CA LEU A 25 16.65 1.27 -29.03
C LEU A 25 16.28 1.74 -27.63
N GLU A 26 17.24 2.27 -26.89
CA GLU A 26 17.03 2.90 -25.60
C GLU A 26 15.93 3.97 -25.76
N ILE A 27 14.69 3.61 -25.41
CA ILE A 27 13.54 4.49 -25.60
C ILE A 27 13.75 5.68 -24.66
N LYS A 28 14.16 6.81 -25.24
CA LYS A 28 14.35 8.06 -24.50
C LYS A 28 12.99 8.70 -24.24
N TYR A 29 12.52 8.60 -23.00
CA TYR A 29 11.31 9.30 -22.58
C TYR A 29 11.54 10.81 -22.49
N PRO A 30 10.54 11.64 -22.86
CA PRO A 30 10.60 13.08 -22.63
C PRO A 30 10.53 13.42 -21.14
N ARG A 31 10.98 14.63 -20.78
CA ARG A 31 10.86 15.16 -19.40
C ARG A 31 9.40 15.29 -18.99
N VAL A 32 9.10 14.98 -17.74
CA VAL A 32 7.75 15.05 -17.18
C VAL A 32 7.19 16.47 -17.26
N GLU A 33 8.02 17.47 -16.94
CA GLU A 33 7.66 18.89 -17.01
C GLU A 33 7.10 19.27 -18.39
N GLY A 34 7.85 18.96 -19.46
CA GLY A 34 7.46 19.32 -20.82
C GLY A 34 6.16 18.63 -21.27
N MET A 35 5.95 17.38 -20.85
CA MET A 35 4.72 16.65 -21.15
C MET A 35 3.52 17.20 -20.40
N LEU A 36 3.67 17.50 -19.11
CA LEU A 36 2.60 18.09 -18.31
C LEU A 36 2.24 19.50 -18.79
N ASP A 37 3.24 20.31 -19.13
CA ASP A 37 3.00 21.64 -19.69
C ASP A 37 2.25 21.58 -21.02
N TYR A 38 2.58 20.61 -21.88
CA TYR A 38 1.82 20.36 -23.10
C TYR A 38 0.36 19.99 -22.79
N ILE A 39 0.14 19.04 -21.88
CA ILE A 39 -1.20 18.57 -21.49
C ILE A 39 -2.03 19.71 -20.88
N CYS A 40 -1.47 20.47 -19.93
CA CYS A 40 -2.13 21.61 -19.31
C CYS A 40 -2.45 22.72 -20.31
N LYS A 41 -1.62 22.92 -21.36
CA LYS A 41 -1.95 23.84 -22.46
C LYS A 41 -3.13 23.35 -23.29
N GLN A 42 -3.26 22.04 -23.51
CA GLN A 42 -4.40 21.46 -24.25
C GLN A 42 -5.69 21.47 -23.41
N GLN A 43 -5.58 21.33 -22.09
CA GLN A 43 -6.73 21.33 -21.18
C GLN A 43 -6.42 22.17 -19.93
N PRO A 44 -6.60 23.51 -19.99
CA PRO A 44 -6.29 24.41 -18.89
C PRO A 44 -7.09 24.15 -17.61
N LYS A 45 -8.29 23.56 -17.73
CA LYS A 45 -9.15 23.17 -16.60
C LYS A 45 -8.49 22.19 -15.63
N LEU A 46 -7.42 21.50 -16.05
CA LEU A 46 -6.63 20.65 -15.14
C LEU A 46 -5.96 21.43 -14.01
N LEU A 47 -5.83 22.75 -14.14
CA LEU A 47 -5.25 23.61 -13.10
C LEU A 47 -6.31 24.11 -12.11
N ASP A 48 -7.59 23.91 -12.42
CA ASP A 48 -8.71 24.39 -11.61
C ASP A 48 -9.04 23.36 -10.51
N SER A 49 -8.41 23.52 -9.35
CA SER A 49 -8.60 22.63 -8.19
C SER A 49 -10.01 22.65 -7.55
N SER A 50 -10.92 23.50 -8.02
CA SER A 50 -12.27 23.64 -7.47
C SER A 50 -13.30 22.64 -8.02
N ASP A 51 -13.02 21.98 -9.15
CA ASP A 51 -13.98 21.11 -9.86
C ASP A 51 -13.53 19.63 -9.91
N MET A 52 -12.78 19.18 -8.90
CA MET A 52 -12.20 17.84 -8.83
C MET A 52 -13.23 16.70 -8.70
N GLY A 53 -14.53 17.01 -8.62
CA GLY A 53 -15.51 16.11 -8.00
C GLY A 53 -16.51 15.43 -8.93
N HIS A 54 -16.73 15.94 -10.14
CA HIS A 54 -17.88 15.52 -10.93
C HIS A 54 -17.53 14.97 -12.31
N ASN A 55 -16.90 15.77 -13.17
CA ASN A 55 -16.79 15.41 -14.59
C ASN A 55 -15.36 15.09 -15.01
N LEU A 56 -15.21 14.10 -15.89
CA LEU A 56 -13.91 13.80 -16.49
C LEU A 56 -13.51 14.84 -17.55
N LEU A 57 -12.26 15.32 -17.48
CA LEU A 57 -11.70 16.26 -18.46
C LEU A 57 -11.23 15.60 -19.78
N PHE A 58 -11.07 14.28 -19.76
CA PHE A 58 -10.76 13.44 -20.91
C PHE A 58 -11.52 12.12 -20.80
N PRO A 59 -11.76 11.39 -21.91
CA PRO A 59 -12.26 10.02 -21.83
C PRO A 59 -11.38 9.15 -20.93
N SER A 60 -11.99 8.23 -20.16
CA SER A 60 -11.27 7.39 -19.20
C SER A 60 -10.06 6.66 -19.81
N GLY A 61 -10.22 6.07 -21.00
CA GLY A 61 -9.11 5.37 -21.68
C GLY A 61 -7.96 6.30 -22.05
N THR A 62 -8.24 7.55 -22.42
CA THR A 62 -7.23 8.57 -22.70
C THR A 62 -6.46 8.93 -21.43
N PHE A 63 -7.16 9.13 -20.30
CA PHE A 63 -6.50 9.36 -19.01
C PHE A 63 -5.60 8.20 -18.61
N VAL A 64 -6.08 6.95 -18.71
CA VAL A 64 -5.29 5.76 -18.35
C VAL A 64 -3.99 5.70 -19.17
N ALA A 65 -4.08 5.87 -20.50
CA ALA A 65 -2.91 5.85 -21.37
C ALA A 65 -1.94 7.00 -21.03
N MET A 66 -2.48 8.20 -20.78
CA MET A 66 -1.71 9.39 -20.40
C MET A 66 -0.97 9.19 -19.08
N ILE A 67 -1.64 8.67 -18.05
CA ILE A 67 -1.03 8.40 -16.74
C ILE A 67 0.08 7.36 -16.85
N LYS A 68 -0.15 6.25 -17.57
CA LYS A 68 0.86 5.21 -17.79
C LYS A 68 2.10 5.78 -18.51
N PHE A 69 1.89 6.63 -19.51
CA PHE A 69 2.99 7.30 -20.21
C PHE A 69 3.76 8.27 -19.30
N LEU A 70 3.05 9.14 -18.58
CA LEU A 70 3.65 10.10 -17.65
C LEU A 70 4.44 9.41 -16.52
N LEU A 71 3.96 8.26 -16.04
CA LEU A 71 4.69 7.46 -15.06
C LEU A 71 6.02 6.95 -15.64
N LYS A 72 6.05 6.47 -16.90
CA LYS A 72 7.31 6.06 -17.53
C LYS A 72 8.27 7.23 -17.75
N CYS A 73 7.76 8.43 -18.09
CA CYS A 73 8.55 9.65 -18.10
C CYS A 73 9.15 9.95 -16.71
N PHE A 74 8.35 9.88 -15.66
CA PHE A 74 8.77 10.14 -14.28
C PHE A 74 9.83 9.15 -13.80
N GLU A 75 9.63 7.86 -14.04
CA GLU A 75 10.60 6.81 -13.71
C GLU A 75 11.91 6.98 -14.49
N SER A 76 11.84 7.38 -15.76
CA SER A 76 13.02 7.64 -16.59
C SER A 76 13.83 8.83 -16.08
N GLU A 77 13.16 9.92 -15.67
CA GLU A 77 13.81 11.13 -15.15
C GLU A 77 14.49 10.85 -13.80
N LEU A 78 13.83 10.08 -12.92
CA LEU A 78 14.43 9.63 -11.65
C LEU A 78 15.69 8.76 -11.82
N LYS A 79 15.77 7.95 -12.88
CA LYS A 79 16.96 7.13 -13.16
C LYS A 79 18.16 7.97 -13.58
N LEU A 80 17.91 9.09 -14.25
CA LEU A 80 18.95 9.97 -14.79
C LEU A 80 19.49 10.96 -13.72
N ASP A 81 18.64 11.39 -12.79
CA ASP A 81 18.94 12.44 -11.81
C ASP A 81 19.22 11.93 -10.38
N SER A 82 19.85 10.75 -10.23
CA SER A 82 20.16 10.18 -8.90
C SER A 82 21.08 11.05 -8.02
N SER A 83 21.64 12.15 -8.54
CA SER A 83 22.61 13.02 -7.89
C SER A 83 22.14 14.47 -7.66
N LEU A 84 21.02 14.92 -8.22
CA LEU A 84 20.51 16.27 -7.96
C LEU A 84 19.45 16.27 -6.87
N GLY A 85 19.65 17.12 -5.86
CA GLY A 85 18.58 17.53 -4.96
C GLY A 85 17.39 17.99 -5.81
N ARG A 86 16.24 17.36 -5.58
CA ARG A 86 14.98 17.56 -6.33
C ARG A 86 14.75 19.06 -6.54
N SER A 87 14.95 19.53 -7.77
CA SER A 87 14.87 20.96 -8.06
C SER A 87 13.45 21.47 -7.80
N SER A 88 13.31 22.78 -7.61
CA SER A 88 12.00 23.40 -7.46
C SER A 88 11.12 23.14 -8.69
N GLU A 89 11.69 23.15 -9.90
CA GLU A 89 10.94 22.85 -11.13
C GLU A 89 10.44 21.39 -11.16
N PHE A 90 11.28 20.44 -10.73
CA PHE A 90 10.88 19.04 -10.65
C PHE A 90 9.72 18.85 -9.66
N LEU A 91 9.82 19.42 -8.46
CA LEU A 91 8.74 19.32 -7.47
C LEU A 91 7.44 19.97 -7.98
N SER A 92 7.52 21.13 -8.63
CA SER A 92 6.37 21.77 -9.26
C SER A 92 5.73 20.90 -10.35
N SER A 93 6.54 20.20 -11.14
CA SER A 93 6.06 19.25 -12.14
C SER A 93 5.33 18.07 -11.50
N VAL A 94 5.84 17.55 -10.39
CA VAL A 94 5.16 16.48 -9.66
C VAL A 94 3.85 16.97 -9.05
N GLU A 95 3.77 18.20 -8.55
CA GLU A 95 2.50 18.77 -8.08
C GLU A 95 1.44 18.81 -9.18
N LYS A 96 1.83 19.20 -10.41
CA LYS A 96 0.95 19.16 -11.60
C LYS A 96 0.53 17.72 -11.92
N LEU A 97 1.46 16.77 -11.86
CA LEU A 97 1.15 15.35 -12.04
C LEU A 97 0.12 14.88 -11.02
N CYS A 98 0.30 15.21 -9.74
CA CYS A 98 -0.66 14.85 -8.69
C CYS A 98 -2.04 15.45 -8.94
N THR A 99 -2.13 16.71 -9.38
CA THR A 99 -3.43 17.31 -9.74
C THR A 99 -4.10 16.55 -10.89
N LEU A 100 -3.34 16.17 -11.93
CA LEU A 100 -3.86 15.34 -13.02
C LEU A 100 -4.36 13.97 -12.54
N LEU A 101 -3.61 13.32 -11.65
CA LEU A 101 -4.00 12.03 -11.06
C LEU A 101 -5.26 12.15 -10.20
N GLU A 102 -5.39 13.23 -9.43
CA GLU A 102 -6.59 13.52 -8.65
C GLU A 102 -7.82 13.74 -9.55
N HIS A 103 -7.68 14.40 -10.71
CA HIS A 103 -8.76 14.48 -11.70
C HIS A 103 -9.12 13.11 -12.29
N GLY A 104 -8.12 12.22 -12.44
CA GLY A 104 -8.36 10.83 -12.82
C GLY A 104 -9.23 10.08 -11.80
N MET A 105 -9.27 10.53 -10.55
CA MET A 105 -10.07 9.94 -9.47
C MET A 105 -11.48 10.58 -9.36
N ALA A 106 -11.93 11.36 -10.34
CA ALA A 106 -13.27 11.95 -10.36
C ALA A 106 -14.39 10.89 -10.42
N TYR A 107 -15.60 11.22 -9.95
CA TYR A 107 -16.71 10.26 -9.83
C TYR A 107 -17.06 9.51 -11.14
N GLU A 108 -17.01 10.20 -12.29
CA GLU A 108 -17.23 9.61 -13.62
C GLU A 108 -16.08 8.70 -14.11
N GLY A 109 -14.97 8.65 -13.37
CA GLY A 109 -13.82 7.82 -13.65
C GLY A 109 -14.17 6.34 -13.70
N SER A 110 -13.65 5.65 -14.70
CA SER A 110 -13.75 4.20 -14.76
C SER A 110 -12.98 3.53 -13.62
N VAL A 111 -13.34 2.29 -13.31
CA VAL A 111 -12.62 1.45 -12.33
C VAL A 111 -11.12 1.34 -12.64
N GLU A 112 -10.77 1.10 -13.91
CA GLU A 112 -9.35 1.02 -14.33
C GLU A 112 -8.64 2.36 -14.10
N LEU A 113 -9.33 3.46 -14.36
CA LEU A 113 -8.76 4.79 -14.17
C LEU A 113 -8.49 5.08 -12.69
N HIS A 114 -9.42 4.79 -11.79
CA HIS A 114 -9.21 4.95 -10.35
C HIS A 114 -8.05 4.08 -9.85
N ALA A 115 -7.99 2.83 -10.29
CA ALA A 115 -6.90 1.92 -9.93
C ALA A 115 -5.55 2.43 -10.45
N THR A 116 -5.50 2.87 -11.71
CA THR A 116 -4.29 3.40 -12.34
C THR A 116 -3.82 4.67 -11.65
N ALA A 117 -4.71 5.66 -11.46
CA ALA A 117 -4.37 6.94 -10.86
C ALA A 117 -3.89 6.77 -9.41
N SER A 118 -4.65 6.05 -8.57
CA SER A 118 -4.29 5.83 -7.17
C SER A 118 -2.98 5.04 -7.01
N LYS A 119 -2.73 4.01 -7.84
CA LYS A 119 -1.44 3.31 -7.88
C LYS A 119 -0.30 4.24 -8.27
N THR A 120 -0.46 5.06 -9.31
CA THR A 120 0.57 6.03 -9.72
C THR A 120 0.86 7.04 -8.60
N ILE A 121 -0.15 7.53 -7.88
CA ILE A 121 0.07 8.40 -6.70
C ILE A 121 0.92 7.66 -5.66
N VAL A 122 0.64 6.39 -5.37
CA VAL A 122 1.43 5.57 -4.44
C VAL A 122 2.88 5.40 -4.94
N THR A 123 3.08 5.10 -6.22
CA THR A 123 4.41 4.98 -6.82
C THR A 123 5.20 6.27 -6.67
N VAL A 124 4.62 7.42 -7.05
CA VAL A 124 5.23 8.75 -6.87
C VAL A 124 5.55 9.01 -5.38
N SER A 125 4.66 8.61 -4.47
CA SER A 125 4.88 8.75 -3.02
C SER A 125 6.02 7.91 -2.47
N SER A 126 6.35 6.79 -3.11
CA SER A 126 7.52 5.99 -2.72
C SER A 126 8.83 6.70 -3.00
N PHE A 127 8.86 7.58 -4.01
CA PHE A 127 10.00 8.42 -4.30
C PHE A 127 9.94 9.73 -3.52
N LEU A 128 8.77 10.33 -3.31
CA LEU A 128 8.60 11.68 -2.78
C LEU A 128 7.75 11.73 -1.48
N PRO A 129 8.08 10.96 -0.43
CA PRO A 129 7.16 10.72 0.69
C PRO A 129 6.78 11.98 1.47
N GLN A 130 7.72 12.90 1.73
CA GLN A 130 7.43 14.11 2.51
C GLN A 130 6.48 15.07 1.78
N MET A 131 6.72 15.31 0.48
CA MET A 131 5.87 16.17 -0.34
C MET A 131 4.45 15.59 -0.43
N MET A 132 4.35 14.28 -0.66
CA MET A 132 3.07 13.60 -0.79
C MET A 132 2.30 13.56 0.53
N ALA A 133 2.99 13.36 1.67
CA ALA A 133 2.38 13.43 2.99
C ALA A 133 1.74 14.80 3.24
N LEU A 134 2.47 15.89 2.98
CA LEU A 134 1.96 17.27 3.14
C LEU A 134 0.78 17.55 2.20
N ARG A 135 0.88 17.10 0.93
CA ARG A 135 -0.20 17.26 -0.04
C ARG A 135 -1.47 16.54 0.37
N TYR A 136 -1.41 15.32 0.87
CA TYR A 136 -2.63 14.56 1.17
C TYR A 136 -3.13 14.70 2.60
N ALA A 137 -2.36 15.32 3.51
CA ALA A 137 -2.80 15.61 4.89
C ALA A 137 -4.11 16.42 4.94
N HIS A 138 -4.32 17.35 4.02
CA HIS A 138 -5.56 18.14 3.94
C HIS A 138 -6.68 17.44 3.15
N ARG A 139 -6.47 16.21 2.69
CA ARG A 139 -7.39 15.44 1.84
C ARG A 139 -7.80 14.09 2.42
N ILE A 140 -7.65 13.90 3.74
CA ILE A 140 -8.03 12.67 4.42
C ILE A 140 -9.51 12.31 4.17
N SER A 141 -10.40 13.29 4.23
CA SER A 141 -11.84 13.07 3.97
C SER A 141 -12.10 12.59 2.55
N TRP A 142 -11.45 13.19 1.55
CA TRP A 142 -11.52 12.79 0.15
C TRP A 142 -10.97 11.37 -0.06
N LEU A 143 -9.79 11.07 0.46
CA LEU A 143 -9.20 9.72 0.37
C LEU A 143 -10.13 8.65 0.97
N ARG A 144 -10.76 8.93 2.12
CA ARG A 144 -11.64 7.96 2.80
C ARG A 144 -12.82 7.51 1.95
N GLN A 145 -13.31 8.32 1.02
CA GLN A 145 -14.44 7.96 0.15
C GLN A 145 -14.13 6.70 -0.68
N PHE A 146 -12.86 6.50 -1.06
CA PHE A 146 -12.41 5.38 -1.87
C PHE A 146 -12.12 4.10 -1.08
N LEU A 147 -12.16 4.12 0.25
CA LEU A 147 -12.02 2.88 1.05
C LEU A 147 -13.17 1.90 0.82
N SER A 148 -14.32 2.39 0.34
CA SER A 148 -15.48 1.58 -0.04
C SER A 148 -15.59 1.28 -1.53
N HIS A 149 -14.57 1.68 -2.31
CA HIS A 149 -14.57 1.51 -3.77
C HIS A 149 -14.69 0.03 -4.16
N ILE A 150 -15.33 -0.28 -5.29
CA ILE A 150 -15.58 -1.67 -5.70
C ILE A 150 -14.30 -2.42 -6.07
N ASP A 151 -13.32 -1.70 -6.60
CA ASP A 151 -12.04 -2.26 -7.01
C ASP A 151 -11.03 -2.37 -5.85
N LEU A 152 -10.40 -3.54 -5.78
CA LEU A 152 -9.45 -3.90 -4.73
C LEU A 152 -8.20 -3.01 -4.77
N ASP A 153 -7.63 -2.82 -5.96
CA ASP A 153 -6.38 -2.10 -6.16
C ASP A 153 -6.50 -0.63 -5.72
N THR A 154 -7.64 -0.03 -6.01
CA THR A 154 -8.01 1.32 -5.57
C THR A 154 -8.06 1.39 -4.05
N ARG A 155 -8.76 0.46 -3.40
CA ARG A 155 -8.88 0.42 -1.93
C ARG A 155 -7.52 0.28 -1.25
N GLU A 156 -6.68 -0.64 -1.73
CA GLU A 156 -5.34 -0.87 -1.18
C GLU A 156 -4.42 0.35 -1.39
N SER A 157 -4.46 0.97 -2.57
CA SER A 157 -3.65 2.16 -2.87
C SER A 157 -4.04 3.33 -1.99
N VAL A 158 -5.34 3.61 -1.85
CA VAL A 158 -5.86 4.69 -1.02
C VAL A 158 -5.60 4.45 0.47
N ALA A 159 -5.75 3.21 0.96
CA ALA A 159 -5.40 2.86 2.33
C ALA A 159 -3.94 3.17 2.64
N ARG A 160 -3.02 2.91 1.69
CA ARG A 160 -1.61 3.27 1.81
C ARG A 160 -1.41 4.79 1.78
N LEU A 161 -2.10 5.51 0.90
CA LEU A 161 -2.05 6.98 0.84
C LEU A 161 -2.54 7.62 2.14
N LEU A 162 -3.54 7.05 2.81
CA LEU A 162 -3.97 7.52 4.13
C LEU A 162 -2.85 7.39 5.18
N GLY A 163 -2.10 6.29 5.18
CA GLY A 163 -0.93 6.15 6.06
C GLY A 163 0.20 7.14 5.73
N ILE A 164 0.41 7.45 4.44
CA ILE A 164 1.39 8.48 4.04
C ILE A 164 0.92 9.87 4.48
N ALA A 165 -0.35 10.21 4.22
CA ALA A 165 -0.95 11.47 4.61
C ALA A 165 -0.94 11.66 6.14
N SER A 166 -1.19 10.60 6.92
CA SER A 166 -1.21 10.67 8.38
C SER A 166 0.14 11.05 8.99
N SER A 167 1.24 10.79 8.28
CA SER A 167 2.59 11.10 8.75
C SER A 167 2.86 12.59 8.90
N ALA A 168 2.16 13.42 8.11
CA ALA A 168 2.22 14.88 8.18
C ALA A 168 1.20 15.49 9.14
N LEU A 169 0.28 14.69 9.71
CA LEU A 169 -0.69 15.17 10.70
C LEU A 169 -0.08 15.20 12.11
N PRO A 170 -0.53 16.10 13.00
CA PRO A 170 -0.22 16.01 14.42
C PRO A 170 -0.63 14.65 15.01
N ILE A 171 0.14 14.14 15.98
CA ILE A 171 -0.08 12.81 16.57
C ILE A 171 -1.50 12.64 17.14
N GLY A 172 -2.07 13.68 17.75
CA GLY A 172 -3.45 13.68 18.25
C GLY A 172 -4.46 13.44 17.13
N THR A 173 -4.37 14.20 16.04
CA THR A 173 -5.24 14.06 14.87
C THR A 173 -5.09 12.68 14.20
N SER A 174 -3.87 12.14 14.12
CA SER A 174 -3.68 10.79 13.58
C SER A 174 -4.27 9.71 14.53
N SER A 175 -4.18 9.91 15.85
CA SER A 175 -4.82 9.03 16.86
C SER A 175 -6.34 9.06 16.75
N ASP A 176 -6.93 10.23 16.53
CA ASP A 176 -8.38 10.38 16.30
C ASP A 176 -8.81 9.64 15.02
N LEU A 177 -8.03 9.75 13.94
CA LEU A 177 -8.27 9.00 12.71
C LEU A 177 -8.26 7.47 12.95
N ILE A 178 -7.31 6.96 13.74
CA ILE A 178 -7.28 5.54 14.13
C ILE A 178 -8.56 5.17 14.88
N GLN A 179 -8.98 5.99 15.85
CA GLN A 179 -10.21 5.76 16.61
C GLN A 179 -11.45 5.73 15.70
N GLU A 180 -11.55 6.65 14.76
CA GLU A 180 -12.66 6.71 13.81
C GLU A 180 -12.71 5.45 12.95
N LEU A 181 -11.59 5.04 12.36
CA LEU A 181 -11.50 3.82 11.56
C LEU A 181 -11.89 2.59 12.38
N LEU A 182 -11.33 2.44 13.58
CA LEU A 182 -11.62 1.33 14.48
C LEU A 182 -13.11 1.30 14.87
N SER A 183 -13.69 2.45 15.20
CA SER A 183 -15.10 2.56 15.59
C SER A 183 -16.05 2.25 14.43
N SER A 184 -15.68 2.62 13.20
CA SER A 184 -16.50 2.38 12.02
C SER A 184 -16.66 0.89 11.73
N ILE A 185 -15.61 0.11 11.99
CA ILE A 185 -15.57 -1.31 11.65
C ILE A 185 -15.98 -2.23 12.82
N SER A 186 -15.83 -1.76 14.06
CA SER A 186 -16.21 -2.52 15.25
C SER A 186 -17.72 -2.51 15.52
N LYS A 187 -18.45 -1.50 15.03
CA LYS A 187 -19.88 -1.30 15.35
C LYS A 187 -20.85 -1.98 14.38
N SER A 188 -20.37 -2.46 13.24
CA SER A 188 -21.26 -2.87 12.15
C SER A 188 -21.01 -4.33 11.76
N ASN A 189 -21.85 -5.21 12.31
CA ASN A 189 -21.80 -6.65 12.05
C ASN A 189 -22.15 -7.02 10.58
N ASN A 190 -22.70 -6.08 9.80
CA ASN A 190 -23.17 -6.29 8.42
C ASN A 190 -22.54 -5.30 7.43
N MET A 191 -21.28 -4.92 7.64
CA MET A 191 -20.58 -4.10 6.65
C MET A 191 -20.37 -4.87 5.35
N ARG A 192 -20.52 -4.17 4.23
CA ARG A 192 -20.06 -4.68 2.94
C ARG A 192 -18.58 -5.01 2.99
N PHE A 193 -18.22 -6.11 2.33
CA PHE A 193 -16.84 -6.60 2.27
C PHE A 193 -15.85 -5.52 1.80
N GLU A 194 -16.22 -4.70 0.80
CA GLU A 194 -15.33 -3.64 0.30
C GLU A 194 -14.97 -2.63 1.39
N VAL A 195 -15.96 -2.24 2.20
CA VAL A 195 -15.76 -1.28 3.30
C VAL A 195 -14.92 -1.91 4.40
N GLN A 196 -15.17 -3.17 4.76
CA GLN A 196 -14.34 -3.89 5.74
C GLN A 196 -12.89 -3.97 5.27
N HIS A 197 -12.68 -4.36 4.00
CA HIS A 197 -11.36 -4.46 3.40
C HIS A 197 -10.62 -3.12 3.48
N GLY A 198 -11.19 -2.04 2.91
CA GLY A 198 -10.51 -0.76 2.83
C GLY A 198 -10.20 -0.19 4.22
N THR A 199 -11.15 -0.29 5.15
CA THR A 199 -10.95 0.21 6.52
C THR A 199 -9.91 -0.59 7.30
N LEU A 200 -9.88 -1.92 7.20
CA LEU A 200 -8.82 -2.74 7.83
C LEU A 200 -7.44 -2.39 7.27
N SER A 201 -7.32 -2.28 5.94
CA SER A 201 -6.05 -1.90 5.30
C SER A 201 -5.59 -0.52 5.76
N ALA A 202 -6.48 0.47 5.78
CA ALA A 202 -6.16 1.83 6.22
C ALA A 202 -5.76 1.87 7.71
N LEU A 203 -6.45 1.10 8.57
CA LEU A 203 -6.13 0.99 9.98
C LEU A 203 -4.70 0.49 10.19
N GLY A 204 -4.27 -0.52 9.43
CA GLY A 204 -2.90 -1.03 9.47
C GLY A 204 -1.86 0.03 9.08
N TYR A 205 -2.05 0.71 7.95
CA TYR A 205 -1.11 1.72 7.45
C TYR A 205 -1.00 2.95 8.37
N VAL A 206 -2.14 3.51 8.80
CA VAL A 206 -2.16 4.70 9.67
C VAL A 206 -1.56 4.37 11.03
N THR A 207 -1.89 3.20 11.61
CA THR A 207 -1.33 2.78 12.91
C THR A 207 0.18 2.54 12.80
N ALA A 208 0.64 1.91 11.73
CA ALA A 208 2.06 1.63 11.51
C ALA A 208 2.91 2.91 11.43
N ASP A 209 2.41 3.92 10.71
CA ASP A 209 3.05 5.22 10.65
C ASP A 209 3.09 5.87 12.04
N CYS A 210 1.92 6.02 12.67
CA CYS A 210 1.75 6.66 13.97
C CYS A 210 2.62 6.06 15.08
N ALA A 211 2.67 4.72 15.16
CA ALA A 211 3.40 4.02 16.19
C ALA A 211 4.93 4.15 16.04
N SER A 212 5.41 4.49 14.83
CA SER A 212 6.83 4.65 14.52
C SER A 212 7.38 6.07 14.73
N ARG A 213 6.52 7.04 15.06
CA ARG A 213 6.89 8.46 15.21
C ARG A 213 7.30 8.81 16.64
N ILE A 214 7.95 9.96 16.79
CA ILE A 214 8.25 10.59 18.07
C ILE A 214 7.66 12.01 18.04
N PRO A 215 6.69 12.35 18.91
CA PRO A 215 6.01 11.48 19.87
C PRO A 215 5.16 10.39 19.18
N THR A 216 5.00 9.24 19.84
CA THR A 216 4.18 8.11 19.37
C THR A 216 2.74 8.19 19.91
N ILE A 217 1.85 7.34 19.39
CA ILE A 217 0.48 7.21 19.91
C ILE A 217 0.48 6.56 21.29
N GLU A 218 -0.60 6.75 22.05
CA GLU A 218 -0.77 6.11 23.35
C GLU A 218 -0.74 4.58 23.22
N GLU A 219 -0.09 3.92 24.19
CA GLU A 219 0.04 2.46 24.20
C GLU A 219 -1.32 1.75 24.24
N SER A 220 -2.28 2.29 25.00
CA SER A 220 -3.66 1.81 25.05
C SER A 220 -4.30 1.76 23.67
N ARG A 221 -4.12 2.83 22.87
CA ARG A 221 -4.63 2.92 21.49
C ARG A 221 -4.01 1.84 20.61
N LEU A 222 -2.69 1.66 20.68
CA LEU A 222 -2.01 0.62 19.92
C LEU A 222 -2.52 -0.77 20.31
N GLN A 223 -2.64 -1.06 21.60
CA GLN A 223 -3.16 -2.34 22.10
C GLN A 223 -4.61 -2.60 21.64
N ASP A 224 -5.47 -1.59 21.61
CA ASP A 224 -6.84 -1.74 21.10
C ASP A 224 -6.88 -2.13 19.63
N VAL A 225 -6.03 -1.52 18.80
CA VAL A 225 -5.90 -1.89 17.39
C VAL A 225 -5.39 -3.32 17.24
N LEU A 226 -4.33 -3.69 17.96
CA LEU A 226 -3.75 -5.03 17.89
C LEU A 226 -4.75 -6.10 18.35
N ARG A 227 -5.49 -5.84 19.43
CA ARG A 227 -6.54 -6.74 19.94
C ARG A 227 -7.64 -6.93 18.90
N TYR A 228 -8.11 -5.84 18.29
CA TYR A 228 -9.14 -5.91 17.25
C TYR A 228 -8.67 -6.70 16.03
N LEU A 229 -7.50 -6.37 15.47
CA LEU A 229 -6.96 -7.06 14.30
C LEU A 229 -6.69 -8.55 14.58
N THR A 230 -6.19 -8.89 15.77
CA THR A 230 -5.96 -10.28 16.19
C THR A 230 -7.29 -11.04 16.30
N SER A 231 -8.34 -10.40 16.84
CA SER A 231 -9.68 -10.97 16.91
C SER A 231 -10.24 -11.27 15.51
N VAL A 232 -10.22 -10.27 14.61
CA VAL A 232 -10.66 -10.42 13.21
C VAL A 232 -9.89 -11.53 12.50
N ALA A 233 -8.56 -11.56 12.65
CA ALA A 233 -7.73 -12.60 12.07
C ALA A 233 -8.17 -14.00 12.52
N ASN A 234 -8.51 -14.19 13.80
CA ASN A 234 -8.94 -15.47 14.33
C ASN A 234 -10.36 -15.86 13.91
N SER A 235 -11.33 -14.95 14.00
CA SER A 235 -12.77 -15.27 13.86
C SER A 235 -13.28 -15.29 12.42
N GLU A 236 -12.68 -14.53 11.51
CA GLU A 236 -13.27 -14.27 10.18
C GLU A 236 -12.91 -15.32 9.11
N SER A 237 -13.54 -15.15 7.94
CA SER A 237 -13.21 -15.89 6.72
C SER A 237 -11.73 -15.79 6.34
N PRO A 238 -11.15 -16.75 5.58
CA PRO A 238 -9.75 -16.70 5.18
C PRO A 238 -9.31 -15.39 4.52
N VAL A 239 -10.19 -14.78 3.72
CA VAL A 239 -9.91 -13.52 3.03
C VAL A 239 -9.77 -12.37 4.03
N LEU A 240 -10.76 -12.14 4.90
CA LEU A 240 -10.71 -11.09 5.92
C LEU A 240 -9.59 -11.34 6.93
N ALA A 241 -9.37 -12.60 7.31
CA ALA A 241 -8.27 -12.97 8.19
C ALA A 241 -6.91 -12.58 7.59
N SER A 242 -6.69 -12.85 6.30
CA SER A 242 -5.44 -12.48 5.62
C SER A 242 -5.21 -10.96 5.56
N ILE A 243 -6.29 -10.17 5.47
CA ILE A 243 -6.23 -8.69 5.45
C ILE A 243 -5.90 -8.16 6.85
N ALA A 244 -6.49 -8.72 7.90
CA ALA A 244 -6.16 -8.34 9.28
C ALA A 244 -4.71 -8.69 9.64
N VAL A 245 -4.23 -9.86 9.21
CA VAL A 245 -2.83 -10.27 9.33
C VAL A 245 -1.92 -9.33 8.54
N GLN A 246 -2.33 -8.88 7.35
CA GLN A 246 -1.61 -7.87 6.58
C GLN A 246 -1.50 -6.52 7.29
N ALA A 247 -2.59 -6.05 7.91
CA ALA A 247 -2.57 -4.84 8.72
C ALA A 247 -1.60 -4.97 9.91
N LEU A 248 -1.62 -6.10 10.62
CA LEU A 248 -0.66 -6.39 11.69
C LEU A 248 0.78 -6.43 11.16
N GLY A 249 0.99 -7.02 9.97
CA GLY A 249 2.29 -7.05 9.31
C GLY A 249 2.82 -5.65 9.00
N HIS A 250 1.97 -4.74 8.50
CA HIS A 250 2.37 -3.35 8.27
C HIS A 250 2.82 -2.65 9.55
N ILE A 251 2.14 -2.89 10.68
CA ILE A 251 2.56 -2.36 11.99
C ILE A 251 3.89 -2.99 12.41
N GLY A 252 4.01 -4.32 12.32
CA GLY A 252 5.20 -5.10 12.68
C GLY A 252 6.46 -4.74 11.87
N LEU A 253 6.28 -4.26 10.64
CA LEU A 253 7.36 -3.75 9.80
C LEU A 253 8.03 -2.51 10.40
N ARG A 254 7.23 -1.68 11.08
CA ARG A 254 7.64 -0.36 11.56
C ARG A 254 8.09 -0.41 13.02
N ILE A 255 7.47 -1.25 13.83
CA ILE A 255 7.77 -1.44 15.24
C ILE A 255 7.65 -2.92 15.64
N PRO A 256 8.36 -3.39 16.69
CA PRO A 256 8.04 -4.67 17.30
C PRO A 256 6.60 -4.66 17.81
N LEU A 257 5.84 -5.74 17.59
CA LEU A 257 4.45 -5.81 18.06
C LEU A 257 4.43 -6.05 19.59
N PRO A 258 3.92 -5.11 20.40
CA PRO A 258 3.83 -5.33 21.84
C PRO A 258 2.87 -6.48 22.15
N PRO A 259 3.13 -7.23 23.24
CA PRO A 259 2.20 -8.24 23.73
C PRO A 259 0.82 -7.65 24.04
N ILE A 260 -0.23 -8.42 23.76
CA ILE A 260 -1.61 -8.01 24.09
C ILE A 260 -1.91 -8.48 25.53
N PRO A 261 -2.28 -7.57 26.45
CA PRO A 261 -2.68 -7.96 27.80
C PRO A 261 -4.05 -8.64 27.80
N ASP A 262 -4.14 -9.77 28.51
CA ASP A 262 -5.35 -10.57 28.75
C ASP A 262 -5.37 -11.13 30.18
N ASN A 263 -6.29 -10.63 31.04
CA ASN A 263 -6.65 -11.19 32.35
C ASN A 263 -5.51 -11.88 33.15
N ASN A 264 -4.41 -11.16 33.39
CA ASN A 264 -3.17 -11.55 34.10
C ASN A 264 -2.07 -12.26 33.28
N ARG A 265 -2.21 -12.39 31.97
CA ARG A 265 -1.15 -12.81 31.05
C ARG A 265 -1.00 -11.79 29.92
N SER A 266 0.19 -11.74 29.34
CA SER A 266 0.42 -11.06 28.07
C SER A 266 0.83 -12.12 27.06
N ALA A 267 0.20 -12.10 25.89
CA ALA A 267 0.47 -13.04 24.82
C ALA A 267 0.92 -12.30 23.57
N HIS A 268 1.89 -12.86 22.85
CA HIS A 268 2.32 -12.28 21.59
C HIS A 268 1.26 -12.52 20.51
N VAL A 269 1.13 -11.58 19.58
CA VAL A 269 0.18 -11.68 18.46
C VAL A 269 0.36 -12.99 17.69
N LEU A 270 1.59 -13.43 17.43
CA LEU A 270 1.84 -14.68 16.71
C LEU A 270 1.42 -15.93 17.49
N GLU A 271 1.57 -15.93 18.82
CA GLU A 271 1.10 -17.04 19.67
C GLU A 271 -0.42 -17.17 19.57
N LEU A 272 -1.13 -16.03 19.66
CA LEU A 272 -2.59 -15.97 19.58
C LEU A 272 -3.13 -16.36 18.20
N LEU A 273 -2.33 -16.19 17.15
CA LEU A 273 -2.73 -16.47 15.76
C LEU A 273 -2.20 -17.80 15.24
N HIS A 274 -1.37 -18.53 15.99
CA HIS A 274 -0.62 -19.68 15.48
C HIS A 274 -1.49 -20.72 14.77
N GLU A 275 -2.58 -21.17 15.41
CA GLU A 275 -3.47 -22.17 14.82
C GLU A 275 -4.15 -21.67 13.54
N LYS A 276 -4.61 -20.41 13.55
CA LYS A 276 -5.29 -19.81 12.42
C LYS A 276 -4.35 -19.62 11.24
N LEU A 277 -3.15 -19.09 11.48
CA LEU A 277 -2.12 -18.92 10.45
C LEU A 277 -1.70 -20.26 9.87
N SER A 278 -1.53 -21.29 10.71
CA SER A 278 -1.28 -22.66 10.26
C SER A 278 -2.35 -23.16 9.28
N LYS A 279 -3.63 -22.90 9.56
CA LYS A 279 -4.76 -23.27 8.69
C LYS A 279 -4.76 -22.46 7.38
N LEU A 280 -4.55 -21.14 7.45
CA LEU A 280 -4.50 -20.27 6.27
C LEU A 280 -3.36 -20.67 5.32
N LEU A 281 -2.17 -20.96 5.85
CA LEU A 281 -1.00 -21.37 5.09
C LEU A 281 -1.14 -22.76 4.45
N SER A 282 -2.02 -23.61 5.00
CA SER A 282 -2.32 -24.94 4.46
C SER A 282 -3.53 -24.94 3.52
N GLY A 283 -4.15 -23.78 3.28
CA GLY A 283 -5.29 -23.64 2.39
C GLY A 283 -4.91 -23.57 0.91
N ASP A 284 -5.89 -23.27 0.07
CA ASP A 284 -5.73 -23.21 -1.39
C ASP A 284 -5.79 -21.77 -1.96
N ASP A 285 -6.14 -20.78 -1.15
CA ASP A 285 -6.19 -19.37 -1.57
C ASP A 285 -4.77 -18.77 -1.63
N THR A 286 -4.18 -18.78 -2.82
CA THR A 286 -2.81 -18.30 -3.06
C THR A 286 -2.62 -16.83 -2.71
N LYS A 287 -3.64 -15.98 -2.88
CA LYS A 287 -3.55 -14.54 -2.54
C LYS A 287 -3.56 -14.34 -1.03
N ALA A 288 -4.42 -15.06 -0.32
CA ALA A 288 -4.44 -15.04 1.15
C ALA A 288 -3.12 -15.57 1.72
N ILE A 289 -2.60 -16.67 1.16
CA ILE A 289 -1.30 -17.24 1.55
C ILE A 289 -0.18 -16.22 1.35
N GLN A 290 -0.07 -15.60 0.17
CA GLN A 290 0.94 -14.57 -0.10
C GLN A 290 0.86 -13.42 0.90
N LYS A 291 -0.34 -12.91 1.19
CA LYS A 291 -0.55 -11.86 2.19
C LYS A 291 -0.05 -12.29 3.57
N VAL A 292 -0.43 -13.49 4.03
CA VAL A 292 -0.02 -14.01 5.34
C VAL A 292 1.50 -14.14 5.44
N VAL A 293 2.16 -14.72 4.44
CA VAL A 293 3.60 -14.99 4.52
C VAL A 293 4.43 -13.70 4.46
N ILE A 294 4.06 -12.76 3.59
CA ILE A 294 4.70 -11.43 3.56
C ILE A 294 4.53 -10.73 4.91
N SER A 295 3.36 -10.86 5.53
CA SER A 295 3.07 -10.24 6.82
C SER A 295 3.87 -10.87 7.96
N LEU A 296 4.06 -12.19 7.94
CA LEU A 296 4.96 -12.88 8.87
C LEU A 296 6.38 -12.33 8.75
N GLY A 297 6.90 -12.21 7.53
CA GLY A 297 8.22 -11.60 7.29
C GLY A 297 8.31 -10.17 7.83
N HIS A 298 7.29 -9.35 7.58
CA HIS A 298 7.22 -7.99 8.12
C HIS A 298 7.21 -7.95 9.65
N MET A 299 6.44 -8.82 10.32
CA MET A 299 6.41 -8.90 11.80
C MET A 299 7.76 -9.29 12.39
N CYS A 300 8.55 -10.08 11.67
CA CYS A 300 9.90 -10.48 12.10
C CYS A 300 10.94 -9.37 11.95
N MET A 301 10.68 -8.33 11.15
CA MET A 301 11.70 -7.34 10.75
C MET A 301 12.31 -6.57 11.92
N LYS A 302 11.50 -6.24 12.93
CA LYS A 302 11.92 -5.53 14.14
C LYS A 302 11.86 -6.38 15.40
N GLU A 303 11.45 -7.64 15.28
CA GLU A 303 11.34 -8.57 16.39
C GLU A 303 12.72 -9.08 16.82
N THR A 304 12.94 -9.19 18.12
CA THR A 304 14.19 -9.66 18.72
C THR A 304 14.00 -10.88 19.63
N SER A 305 12.75 -11.21 19.98
CA SER A 305 12.38 -12.37 20.79
C SER A 305 12.60 -13.69 20.03
N PRO A 306 13.53 -14.55 20.47
CA PRO A 306 13.79 -15.82 19.81
C PRO A 306 12.55 -16.76 19.75
N PRO A 307 11.71 -16.88 20.80
CA PRO A 307 10.46 -17.66 20.72
C PRO A 307 9.54 -17.19 19.58
N THR A 308 9.34 -15.87 19.45
CA THR A 308 8.47 -15.28 18.42
C THR A 308 9.04 -15.52 17.02
N LEU A 309 10.35 -15.35 16.84
CA LEU A 309 11.04 -15.60 15.56
C LEU A 309 10.99 -17.09 15.17
N ASN A 310 11.19 -18.01 16.12
CA ASN A 310 11.11 -19.44 15.87
C ASN A 310 9.70 -19.86 15.43
N LEU A 311 8.66 -19.31 16.08
CA LEU A 311 7.27 -19.57 15.71
C LEU A 311 6.96 -19.10 14.28
N ALA A 312 7.44 -17.91 13.90
CA ALA A 312 7.28 -17.39 12.55
C ALA A 312 8.01 -18.26 11.51
N LEU A 313 9.24 -18.69 11.81
CA LEU A 313 10.01 -19.60 10.97
C LEU A 313 9.29 -20.94 10.79
N GLU A 314 8.74 -21.52 11.86
CA GLU A 314 7.96 -22.75 11.78
C GLU A 314 6.77 -22.62 10.82
N LEU A 315 6.00 -21.54 10.95
CA LEU A 315 4.88 -21.23 10.05
C LEU A 315 5.34 -21.09 8.59
N MET A 316 6.44 -20.35 8.34
CA MET A 316 6.99 -20.19 6.99
C MET A 316 7.52 -21.51 6.40
N PHE A 317 8.20 -22.34 7.20
CA PHE A 317 8.69 -23.65 6.74
C PHE A 317 7.56 -24.64 6.43
N LYS A 318 6.44 -24.53 7.13
CA LYS A 318 5.24 -25.34 6.83
C LYS A 318 4.71 -25.05 5.43
N LEU A 319 4.76 -23.80 4.98
CA LEU A 319 4.44 -23.43 3.59
C LEU A 319 5.38 -24.12 2.61
N CYS A 320 6.70 -24.08 2.84
CA CYS A 320 7.72 -24.70 1.98
C CYS A 320 7.48 -26.20 1.70
N ARG A 321 6.72 -26.86 2.56
CA ARG A 321 6.35 -28.28 2.46
C ARG A 321 4.96 -28.51 1.87
N CYS A 322 4.20 -27.45 1.58
CA CYS A 322 2.87 -27.52 0.96
C CYS A 322 2.97 -27.51 -0.59
N LYS A 323 1.97 -28.12 -1.25
CA LYS A 323 1.92 -28.28 -2.72
C LYS A 323 2.05 -26.96 -3.50
N VAL A 324 1.67 -25.84 -2.88
CA VAL A 324 1.70 -24.47 -3.45
C VAL A 324 3.13 -23.98 -3.72
N CYS A 325 4.15 -24.52 -3.03
CA CYS A 325 5.56 -24.16 -3.27
C CYS A 325 6.14 -24.65 -4.61
N ARG A 326 5.37 -25.39 -5.41
CA ARG A 326 5.74 -25.66 -6.81
C ARG A 326 5.53 -24.46 -7.75
N ASN A 327 4.88 -23.38 -7.28
CA ASN A 327 4.84 -22.11 -8.00
C ASN A 327 6.12 -21.31 -7.71
N ILE A 328 7.10 -21.42 -8.60
CA ILE A 328 8.38 -20.68 -8.64
C ILE A 328 8.24 -19.16 -8.38
N PRO A 329 7.17 -18.44 -8.81
CA PRO A 329 7.02 -17.02 -8.54
C PRO A 329 6.90 -16.65 -7.04
N LEU A 330 6.35 -17.55 -6.22
CA LEU A 330 6.15 -17.33 -4.78
C LEU A 330 7.48 -17.34 -4.02
N TYR A 331 8.44 -18.18 -4.43
CA TYR A 331 9.76 -18.26 -3.80
C TYR A 331 10.59 -16.99 -4.05
N ILE A 332 10.51 -16.43 -5.27
CA ILE A 332 11.23 -15.20 -5.63
C ILE A 332 10.58 -13.97 -4.97
N GLN A 333 9.24 -13.88 -4.96
CA GLN A 333 8.54 -12.84 -4.18
C GLN A 333 8.85 -12.91 -2.68
N LEU A 334 9.01 -14.10 -2.11
CA LEU A 334 9.36 -14.25 -0.69
C LEU A 334 10.80 -13.81 -0.39
N HIS A 335 11.74 -14.13 -1.27
CA HIS A 335 13.13 -13.69 -1.12
C HIS A 335 13.24 -12.15 -1.16
N ASP A 336 12.57 -11.50 -2.13
CA ASP A 336 12.68 -10.05 -2.30
C ASP A 336 11.80 -9.24 -1.34
N ASN A 337 10.65 -9.76 -0.88
CA ASN A 337 9.80 -9.05 0.10
C ASN A 337 10.24 -9.26 1.56
N ILE A 338 10.91 -10.36 1.89
CA ILE A 338 11.40 -10.62 3.26
C ILE A 338 12.76 -9.95 3.51
N TRP A 339 13.62 -9.85 2.49
CA TRP A 339 14.98 -9.30 2.62
C TRP A 339 15.21 -7.98 1.88
N GLY A 340 14.30 -7.55 1.00
CA GLY A 340 14.39 -6.30 0.25
C GLY A 340 13.97 -5.07 1.06
N ILE A 341 14.78 -4.72 2.05
CA ILE A 341 14.76 -3.38 2.65
C ILE A 341 15.62 -2.47 1.75
N SER A 342 15.02 -1.41 1.23
CA SER A 342 15.73 -0.17 1.01
C SER A 342 14.82 0.94 1.49
N PHE A 343 15.30 1.67 2.50
CA PHE A 343 14.68 2.85 3.09
C PHE A 343 14.25 3.88 2.05
#